data_AF-I3IHK3-F1
#
_entry.id   AF-I3IHK3-F1
#
_cell.length_a   1.000
_cell.length_b   1.000
_cell.length_c   1.000
_cell.angle_alpha   90.00
_cell.angle_beta   90.00
_cell.angle_gamma   90.00
#
_symmetry.space_group_name_H-M   'P 1'
#
loop_
_entity.id
_entity.type
_entity.pdbx_description
1 polymer ?
#
loop_
_entity_poly.entity_id
_entity_poly.type
_entity_poly.pdbx_seq_one_letter_code
_entity_poly.pdbx_strand_id
1 'polypeptide(L)'
;MVNHFEQRLLAAEGKAMFVCMSRRICVALHDEIIKLRPHWYNAEDDKGAIKVIMIGSASDPLDWQGHTSVISREGLKSATG
;
A
#
# COMPACT_ATOMS: atom_id res chain seq x y z
N MET A 1 -0.11 11.97 8.44
CA MET A 1 0.59 10.73 8.04
C MET A 1 1.42 10.95 6.78
N VAL A 2 0.81 11.21 5.61
CA VAL A 2 1.53 11.46 4.34
C VAL A 2 2.57 12.58 4.49
N ASN A 3 2.17 13.76 4.98
CA ASN A 3 3.11 14.87 5.20
C ASN A 3 4.28 14.52 6.14
N HIS A 4 4.01 13.73 7.19
CA HIS A 4 5.07 13.31 8.12
C HIS A 4 6.07 12.37 7.44
N PHE A 5 5.59 11.48 6.57
CA PHE A 5 6.44 10.60 5.77
C PHE A 5 7.29 11.39 4.76
N GLU A 6 6.69 12.35 4.04
CA GLU A 6 7.42 13.21 3.09
C GLU A 6 8.51 14.03 3.77
N GLN A 7 8.24 14.59 4.94
CA GLN A 7 9.26 15.32 5.72
C GLN A 7 10.42 14.42 6.14
N ARG A 8 10.17 13.14 6.43
CA ARG A 8 11.24 12.17 6.72
C ARG A 8 12.04 11.79 5.48
N LEU A 9 11.38 11.69 4.32
CA LEU A 9 12.02 11.44 3.02
C LEU A 9 13.04 12.51 2.64
N LEU A 10 12.82 13.77 3.04
CA LEU A 10 13.79 14.86 2.83
C LEU A 10 15.10 14.65 3.61
N ALA A 11 15.05 13.90 4.72
CA ALA A 11 16.21 13.65 5.56
C ALA A 11 16.90 12.31 5.27
N ALA A 12 16.15 11.31 4.79
CA ALA A 12 16.69 10.00 4.40
C ALA A 12 15.75 9.28 3.43
N GLU A 13 16.32 8.61 2.44
CA GLU A 13 15.59 7.65 1.61
C GLU A 13 15.09 6.49 2.49
N GLY A 14 13.81 6.12 2.34
CA GLY A 14 13.24 5.07 3.16
C GLY A 14 11.81 4.72 2.77
N LYS A 15 11.37 3.56 3.28
CA LYS A 15 10.03 3.02 3.06
C LYS A 15 9.22 3.14 4.34
N ALA A 16 7.91 3.32 4.19
CA ALA A 16 6.98 3.33 5.31
C ALA A 16 5.97 2.20 5.19
N MET A 17 5.63 1.60 6.32
CA MET A 17 4.56 0.61 6.44
C MET A 17 3.50 1.15 7.38
N PHE A 18 2.25 1.18 6.92
CA PHE A 18 1.09 1.52 7.74
C PHE A 18 0.34 0.25 8.10
N VAL A 19 0.08 0.06 9.40
CA VAL A 19 -0.69 -1.08 9.91
C VAL A 19 -2.08 -0.60 10.31
N CYS A 20 -3.12 -1.30 9.86
CA CYS A 20 -4.51 -0.99 10.21
C CYS A 20 -5.20 -2.19 10.86
N MET A 21 -6.25 -1.90 11.62
CA MET A 21 -6.99 -2.91 12.39
C MET A 21 -7.87 -3.83 11.52
N SER A 22 -8.22 -3.42 10.30
CA SER A 22 -9.01 -4.23 9.38
C SER A 22 -8.66 -3.96 7.92
N ARG A 23 -8.96 -4.93 7.05
CA ARG A 23 -8.77 -4.83 5.59
C ARG A 23 -9.50 -3.65 4.98
N ARG A 24 -10.74 -3.40 5.39
CA ARG A 24 -11.53 -2.24 4.93
C ARG A 24 -10.82 -0.92 5.24
N ILE A 25 -10.22 -0.81 6.42
CA ILE A 25 -9.46 0.40 6.79
C ILE A 25 -8.19 0.51 5.96
N CYS A 26 -7.49 -0.60 5.67
CA CYS A 26 -6.32 -0.57 4.77
C CYS A 26 -6.67 -0.05 3.37
N VAL A 27 -7.76 -0.54 2.77
CA VAL A 27 -8.23 -0.12 1.44
C VAL A 27 -8.66 1.34 1.46
N ALA A 28 -9.49 1.74 2.42
CA ALA A 28 -9.92 3.13 2.55
C ALA A 28 -8.73 4.10 2.75
N LEU A 29 -7.74 3.71 3.57
CA LEU A 29 -6.53 4.50 3.77
C LEU A 29 -5.72 4.62 2.48
N HIS A 30 -5.58 3.54 1.72
CA HIS A 30 -4.90 3.55 0.43
C HIS A 30 -5.57 4.52 -0.55
N ASP A 31 -6.89 4.47 -0.68
CA ASP A 31 -7.64 5.34 -1.60
C ASP A 31 -7.52 6.81 -1.21
N GLU A 32 -7.55 7.12 0.09
CA GLU A 32 -7.31 8.48 0.58
C GLU A 32 -5.87 8.96 0.31
N ILE A 33 -4.87 8.09 0.42
CA ILE A 33 -3.49 8.45 0.06
C ILE A 33 -3.37 8.72 -1.43
N ILE A 34 -4.01 7.93 -2.29
CA ILE A 34 -4.03 8.17 -3.75
C ILE A 34 -4.66 9.51 -4.08
N LYS A 35 -5.76 9.90 -3.42
CA LYS A 35 -6.38 11.22 -3.62
C LYS A 35 -5.42 12.36 -3.29
N LEU A 36 -4.58 12.20 -2.26
CA LEU A 36 -3.58 13.20 -1.87
C LEU A 36 -2.34 13.19 -2.79
N ARG A 37 -1.96 12.02 -3.32
CA ARG A 37 -0.78 11.80 -4.17
C ARG A 37 -1.11 10.85 -5.32
N PRO A 38 -1.80 11.32 -6.37
CA PRO A 38 -2.25 10.46 -7.46
C PRO A 38 -1.11 9.75 -8.21
N HIS A 39 0.07 10.38 -8.25
CA HIS A 39 1.26 9.84 -8.92
C HIS A 39 1.92 8.66 -8.19
N TRP A 40 1.52 8.34 -6.96
CA TRP A 40 2.02 7.17 -6.23
C TRP A 40 1.33 5.87 -6.65
N TYR A 41 0.16 5.98 -7.29
CA TYR A 41 -0.60 4.82 -7.74
C TYR A 41 -0.11 4.32 -9.09
N ASN A 42 0.01 3.00 -9.21
CA ASN A 42 0.10 2.31 -10.48
C ASN A 42 -0.72 1.03 -10.38
N ALA A 43 -1.38 0.63 -11.48
CA ALA A 43 -2.13 -0.61 -11.54
C ALA A 43 -1.20 -1.84 -11.62
N GLU A 44 0.03 -1.67 -12.11
CA GLU A 44 1.05 -2.71 -12.16
C GLU A 44 1.75 -2.84 -10.79
N ASP A 45 1.83 -4.08 -10.29
CA ASP A 45 2.31 -4.41 -8.94
C ASP A 45 3.77 -4.00 -8.68
N ASP A 46 4.58 -3.86 -9.72
CA ASP A 46 6.01 -3.53 -9.68
C ASP A 46 6.30 -2.04 -9.88
N LYS A 47 5.30 -1.23 -10.26
CA LYS A 47 5.48 0.19 -10.63
C LYS A 47 4.83 1.18 -9.66
N GLY A 48 4.04 0.70 -8.70
CA GLY A 48 3.38 1.54 -7.70
C GLY A 48 4.32 1.93 -6.56
N ALA A 49 4.25 3.19 -6.10
CA ALA A 49 4.97 3.65 -4.90
C ALA A 49 4.22 3.31 -3.60
N ILE A 50 2.91 2.99 -3.70
CA ILE A 50 2.08 2.54 -2.58
C ILE A 50 1.37 1.23 -2.94
N LYS A 51 1.27 0.31 -1.98
CA LYS A 51 0.57 -0.95 -2.14
C LYS A 51 -0.10 -1.38 -0.83
N VAL A 52 -1.29 -1.97 -0.94
CA VAL A 52 -1.93 -2.70 0.17
C VAL A 52 -1.53 -4.16 0.06
N ILE A 53 -0.94 -4.70 1.12
CA ILE A 53 -0.59 -6.11 1.22
C ILE A 53 -1.49 -6.75 2.27
N MET A 54 -2.29 -7.73 1.86
CA MET A 54 -3.16 -8.50 2.74
C MET A 54 -3.37 -9.90 2.17
N ILE A 55 -3.63 -10.88 3.04
CA ILE A 55 -4.05 -12.20 2.61
C ILE A 55 -5.52 -12.10 2.20
N GLY A 56 -5.80 -12.31 0.92
CA GLY A 56 -7.15 -12.39 0.39
C GLY A 56 -7.91 -13.57 0.98
N SER A 57 -9.21 -13.39 1.16
CA SER A 57 -10.16 -14.45 1.53
C SER A 57 -11.22 -14.54 0.43
N ALA A 58 -11.75 -15.74 0.17
CA ALA A 58 -12.83 -15.94 -0.80
C ALA A 58 -14.11 -15.14 -0.48
N SER A 59 -14.24 -14.67 0.77
CA SER A 59 -15.35 -13.84 1.24
C SER A 59 -15.13 -12.34 1.04
N ASP A 60 -14.00 -11.91 0.45
CA ASP A 60 -13.75 -10.49 0.21
C ASP A 60 -14.58 -9.93 -0.95
N PRO A 61 -15.05 -8.67 -0.83
CA PRO A 61 -15.72 -7.97 -1.91
C PRO A 61 -14.90 -7.95 -3.22
N LEU A 62 -15.57 -8.06 -4.37
CA LEU A 62 -14.92 -8.08 -5.69
C LEU A 62 -14.09 -6.82 -5.98
N ASP A 63 -14.50 -5.67 -5.45
CA ASP A 63 -13.80 -4.39 -5.50
C ASP A 63 -12.44 -4.42 -4.79
N TRP A 64 -12.18 -5.40 -3.93
CA TRP A 64 -10.89 -5.55 -3.25
C TRP A 64 -9.91 -6.41 -4.04
N GLN A 65 -10.35 -7.09 -5.11
CA GLN A 65 -9.49 -7.98 -5.90
C GLN A 65 -8.32 -7.22 -6.55
N GLY A 66 -8.47 -5.93 -6.88
CA GLY A 66 -7.36 -5.06 -7.33
C GLY A 66 -6.33 -4.72 -6.23
N HIS A 67 -6.68 -4.91 -4.96
CA HIS A 67 -5.79 -4.78 -3.81
C HIS A 67 -5.31 -6.14 -3.27
N THR A 68 -5.73 -7.24 -3.90
CA THR A 68 -5.46 -8.60 -3.43
C THR A 68 -4.27 -9.18 -4.19
N SER A 69 -3.06 -8.75 -3.84
CA SER A 69 -1.87 -9.50 -4.26
C SER A 69 -1.72 -10.71 -3.32
N VAL A 70 -1.96 -11.92 -3.83
CA VAL A 70 -1.49 -13.16 -3.20
C VAL A 70 0.00 -12.97 -2.92
N ILE A 71 0.44 -13.26 -1.69
CA ILE A 71 1.83 -13.10 -1.27
C ILE A 71 2.73 -13.88 -2.25
N SER A 72 3.27 -13.18 -3.25
CA SER A 72 4.58 -13.52 -3.78
C SER A 72 5.57 -13.07 -2.71
N ARG A 73 6.39 -14.00 -2.25
CA ARG A 73 7.44 -13.77 -1.25
C ARG A 73 8.39 -12.61 -1.63
N GLU A 74 8.40 -12.15 -2.88
CA GLU A 74 9.15 -10.97 -3.33
C GLU A 74 8.64 -9.63 -2.74
N GLY A 75 7.33 -9.41 -2.60
CA GLY A 75 6.78 -8.10 -2.21
C GLY A 75 7.10 -7.67 -0.77
N LEU A 76 7.33 -8.64 0.12
CA LEU A 76 7.74 -8.37 1.49
C LEU A 76 9.24 -8.00 1.57
N LYS A 77 10.07 -8.54 0.67
CA LYS A 77 11.51 -8.22 0.63
C LYS A 77 11.76 -6.78 0.21
N SER A 78 10.90 -6.20 -0.63
CA SER A 78 11.00 -4.80 -1.01
C SER A 78 10.50 -3.86 0.09
N ALA A 79 9.72 -4.28 1.07
CA ALA A 79 9.27 -3.41 2.17
C ALA A 79 10.29 -3.30 3.31
N THR A 80 11.21 -4.27 3.44
CA THR A 80 12.19 -4.37 4.53
C THR A 80 13.65 -4.35 4.07
N GLY A 81 13.90 -4.13 2.77
CA GLY A 81 15.24 -4.07 2.17
C GLY A 81 15.57 -2.70 1.62
#